data_AF-A0A2T7UHV7-F1
#
_entry.id   AF-A0A2T7UHV7-F1
#
_cell.length_a   1.000
_cell.length_b   1.000
_cell.length_c   1.000
_cell.angle_alpha   90.00
_cell.angle_beta   90.00
_cell.angle_gamma   90.00
#
_symmetry.space_group_name_H-M   'P 1'
#
loop_
_entity.id
_entity.type
_entity.pdbx_description
1 polymer ?
#
loop_
_entity_poly.entity_id
_entity_poly.type
_entity_poly.pdbx_seq_one_letter_code
_entity_poly.pdbx_strand_id
1 'polypeptide(L)'
;MSPYMAWPWTAKSPHARRYGSALNCMLQESQGLSSSGWEVSCRISPSGARADRLLLGFAVQGAARSRIAGLSSSIGMPGAMAQSFDAYAPEARQILLAADMGPHGVERRAYLEFSAHQRPPAQGIVMRGYKWRVGTDARSADDVSTRISDYLRIKIQPSDLLSFLQTLPGVPEVAHPAYAVADFAVREALAQRPDWNGFEYWAVTEQASDRGSCCVRLHDSGLHMGDLWPVVASLLGTWSLDRTAHELLFSKMGHRPLGWIAAGVDARGEPFVTFYCDAGRDDARQALAAGGFYES
;
A
#
# COMPACT_ATOMS: atom_id res chain seq x y z
N MET A 1 19.62 12.99 5.54
CA MET A 1 19.69 12.69 4.10
C MET A 1 19.34 11.23 3.94
N SER A 2 18.38 10.93 3.08
CA SER A 2 17.98 9.55 2.76
C SER A 2 19.18 8.76 2.26
N PRO A 3 19.41 7.52 2.74
CA PRO A 3 20.43 6.64 2.16
C PRO A 3 20.04 6.14 0.76
N TYR A 4 18.81 6.41 0.31
CA TYR A 4 18.24 5.88 -0.90
C TYR A 4 18.31 6.85 -2.08
N MET A 5 18.48 6.34 -3.30
CA MET A 5 18.25 7.13 -4.51
C MET A 5 16.81 7.66 -4.53
N ALA A 6 16.63 8.74 -5.29
CA ALA A 6 15.33 9.37 -5.44
C ALA A 6 14.30 8.38 -5.99
N TRP A 7 13.16 8.29 -5.30
CA TRP A 7 12.06 7.44 -5.73
C TRP A 7 11.52 7.95 -7.08
N PRO A 8 11.16 7.07 -8.03
CA PRO A 8 10.77 7.48 -9.37
C PRO A 8 9.33 7.97 -9.44
N TRP A 9 9.06 9.13 -8.83
CA TRP A 9 7.77 9.80 -8.91
C TRP A 9 7.39 10.07 -10.38
N THR A 10 6.22 9.59 -10.78
CA THR A 10 5.65 9.74 -12.12
C THR A 10 4.58 10.82 -12.21
N ALA A 11 4.26 11.49 -11.09
CA ALA A 11 3.27 12.56 -10.99
C ALA A 11 3.67 13.85 -11.76
N LYS A 12 3.74 13.80 -13.09
CA LYS A 12 3.81 14.97 -14.00
C LYS A 12 2.42 15.33 -14.57
N SER A 13 1.38 14.89 -13.88
CA SER A 13 -0.02 14.91 -14.32
C SER A 13 -0.70 16.25 -14.03
N PRO A 14 -1.81 16.61 -14.73
CA PRO A 14 -2.71 17.69 -14.32
C PRO A 14 -3.21 17.57 -12.86
N HIS A 15 -3.03 16.40 -12.24
CA HIS A 15 -3.37 16.13 -10.86
C HIS A 15 -2.22 16.34 -9.86
N ALA A 16 -1.02 16.75 -10.30
CA ALA A 16 0.14 17.00 -9.44
C ALA A 16 -0.20 17.92 -8.25
N ARG A 17 -0.94 19.01 -8.52
CA ARG A 17 -1.43 19.93 -7.47
C ARG A 17 -2.34 19.23 -6.45
N ARG A 18 -3.26 18.38 -6.90
CA ARG A 18 -4.14 17.64 -5.98
C ARG A 18 -3.35 16.63 -5.16
N TYR A 19 -2.32 16.03 -5.74
CA TYR A 19 -1.47 15.05 -5.08
C TYR A 19 -0.62 15.69 -3.98
N GLY A 20 0.07 16.79 -4.27
CA GLY A 20 0.82 17.50 -3.24
C GLY A 20 -0.08 18.13 -2.17
N SER A 21 -1.29 18.58 -2.51
CA SER A 21 -2.29 18.98 -1.50
C SER A 21 -2.70 17.82 -0.59
N ALA A 22 -2.91 16.62 -1.15
CA ALA A 22 -3.20 15.42 -0.36
C ALA A 22 -2.03 15.05 0.56
N LEU A 23 -0.80 15.05 0.04
CA LEU A 23 0.40 14.82 0.84
C LEU A 23 0.58 15.85 1.95
N ASN A 24 0.46 17.14 1.65
CA ASN A 24 0.59 18.20 2.65
C ASN A 24 -0.44 18.06 3.78
N CYS A 25 -1.70 17.76 3.44
CA CYS A 25 -2.74 17.49 4.42
C CYS A 25 -2.33 16.33 5.35
N MET A 26 -1.88 15.19 4.81
CA MET A 26 -1.42 14.07 5.64
C MET A 26 -0.22 14.43 6.53
N LEU A 27 0.74 15.19 6.00
CA LEU A 27 1.92 15.62 6.75
C LEU A 27 1.54 16.53 7.92
N GLN A 28 0.64 17.49 7.69
CA GLN A 28 0.09 18.37 8.73
C GLN A 28 -0.62 17.57 9.81
N GLU A 29 -1.50 16.64 9.43
CA GLU A 29 -2.24 15.80 10.38
C GLU A 29 -1.34 14.87 11.19
N SER A 30 -0.14 14.55 10.70
CA SER A 30 0.87 13.75 11.42
C SER A 30 1.82 14.58 12.30
N GLN A 31 1.80 15.91 12.19
CA GLN A 31 2.81 16.77 12.83
C GLN A 31 2.75 16.67 14.37
N GLY A 32 3.90 16.44 14.99
CA GLY A 32 4.00 16.29 16.45
C GLY A 32 3.51 14.95 16.99
N LEU A 33 3.13 14.00 16.13
CA LEU A 33 2.86 12.62 16.51
C LEU A 33 4.10 11.74 16.34
N SER A 34 4.21 10.71 17.16
CA SER A 34 5.26 9.70 17.04
C SER A 34 5.03 8.88 15.77
N SER A 35 5.88 9.10 14.76
CA SER A 35 5.86 8.34 13.52
C SER A 35 6.19 6.88 13.79
N SER A 36 5.41 5.97 13.21
CA SER A 36 5.58 4.52 13.33
C SER A 36 6.14 3.87 12.06
N GLY A 37 6.37 4.65 11.00
CA GLY A 37 6.95 4.18 9.74
C GLY A 37 6.48 4.99 8.53
N TRP A 38 7.24 4.84 7.44
CA TRP A 38 6.93 5.42 6.13
C TRP A 38 7.11 4.34 5.07
N GLU A 39 6.24 4.35 4.06
CA GLU A 39 6.35 3.44 2.94
C GLU A 39 6.09 4.17 1.62
N VAL A 40 6.86 3.80 0.60
CA VAL A 40 6.52 4.06 -0.80
C VAL A 40 6.13 2.75 -1.45
N SER A 41 5.32 2.79 -2.50
CA SER A 41 4.94 1.55 -3.18
C SER A 41 4.90 1.67 -4.68
N CYS A 42 5.31 0.60 -5.36
CA CYS A 42 5.15 0.44 -6.79
C CYS A 42 4.16 -0.70 -7.07
N ARG A 43 3.07 -0.39 -7.76
CA ARG A 43 2.11 -1.37 -8.25
C ARG A 43 2.35 -1.64 -9.72
N ILE A 44 2.43 -2.91 -10.12
CA ILE A 44 2.42 -3.33 -11.52
C ILE A 44 1.11 -4.08 -11.79
N SER A 45 0.49 -3.80 -12.93
CA SER A 45 -0.60 -4.58 -13.53
C SER A 45 -0.43 -4.62 -15.05
N PRO A 46 -1.26 -5.34 -15.82
CA PRO A 46 -1.27 -5.27 -17.28
C PRO A 46 -1.39 -3.84 -17.86
N SER A 47 -1.99 -2.91 -17.11
CA SER A 47 -2.04 -1.48 -17.46
C SER A 47 -0.72 -0.70 -17.25
N GLY A 48 0.32 -1.33 -16.71
CA GLY A 48 1.63 -0.73 -16.45
C GLY A 48 1.98 -0.59 -14.96
N ALA A 49 3.08 0.12 -14.69
CA ALA A 49 3.56 0.37 -13.33
C ALA A 49 3.16 1.77 -12.81
N ARG A 50 2.89 1.85 -11.51
CA ARG A 50 2.55 3.08 -10.78
C ARG A 50 3.34 3.16 -9.49
N ALA A 51 4.19 4.19 -9.36
CA ALA A 51 5.05 4.39 -8.20
C ALA A 51 4.61 5.58 -7.32
N ASP A 52 3.52 6.26 -7.64
CA ASP A 52 3.11 7.51 -7.01
C ASP A 52 2.28 7.31 -5.73
N ARG A 53 2.73 6.44 -4.83
CA ARG A 53 2.13 6.29 -3.51
C ARG A 53 3.14 6.48 -2.40
N LEU A 54 2.78 7.34 -1.45
CA LEU A 54 3.45 7.51 -0.16
C LEU A 54 2.45 7.23 0.96
N LEU A 55 2.92 6.52 1.98
CA LEU A 55 2.19 6.21 3.20
C LEU A 55 3.02 6.61 4.42
N LEU A 56 2.34 7.10 5.46
CA LEU A 56 2.90 7.48 6.76
C LEU A 56 2.03 6.91 7.88
N GLY A 57 2.66 6.20 8.81
CA GLY A 57 2.04 5.74 10.05
C GLY A 57 2.38 6.60 11.26
N PHE A 58 1.44 6.69 12.21
CA PHE A 58 1.69 7.17 13.57
C PHE A 58 0.90 6.38 14.60
N ALA A 59 1.47 6.29 15.82
CA ALA A 59 0.81 5.65 16.94
C ALA A 59 -0.37 6.48 17.45
N VAL A 60 -1.47 5.82 17.82
CA VAL A 60 -2.61 6.49 18.47
C VAL A 60 -2.30 6.77 19.95
N GLN A 61 -1.50 5.91 20.58
CA GLN A 61 -1.07 6.09 21.96
C GLN A 61 -0.31 7.42 22.13
N GLY A 62 -0.77 8.26 23.06
CA GLY A 62 -0.20 9.57 23.33
C GLY A 62 -0.78 10.72 22.48
N ALA A 63 -1.61 10.43 21.48
CA ALA A 63 -2.35 11.46 20.74
C ALA A 63 -3.55 11.96 21.56
N ALA A 64 -3.86 13.26 21.46
CA ALA A 64 -5.06 13.82 22.05
C ALA A 64 -6.32 13.19 21.40
N ARG A 65 -7.28 12.73 22.21
CA ARG A 65 -8.52 12.10 21.71
C ARG A 65 -9.29 13.00 20.73
N SER A 66 -9.34 14.30 21.00
CA SER A 66 -9.99 15.28 20.12
C SER A 66 -9.34 15.35 18.74
N ARG A 67 -8.01 15.16 18.66
CA ARG A 67 -7.28 15.11 17.38
C ARG A 67 -7.66 13.87 16.57
N ILE A 68 -7.74 12.71 17.22
CA ILE A 68 -8.16 11.46 16.56
C ILE A 68 -9.61 11.57 16.07
N ALA A 69 -10.51 12.12 16.89
CA ALA A 69 -11.92 12.29 16.55
C ALA A 69 -12.16 13.31 15.40
N GLY A 70 -11.28 14.30 15.24
CA GLY A 70 -11.37 15.29 14.15
C GLY A 70 -10.71 14.86 12.84
N LEU A 71 -9.99 13.74 12.84
CA LEU A 71 -9.09 13.36 11.75
C LEU A 71 -9.84 13.04 10.45
N SER A 72 -10.98 12.35 10.52
CA SER A 72 -11.79 12.01 9.34
C SER A 72 -12.25 13.28 8.60
N SER A 73 -12.65 14.32 9.35
CA SER A 73 -13.05 15.61 8.81
C SER A 73 -11.86 16.37 8.22
N SER A 74 -10.72 16.44 8.93
CA SER A 74 -9.54 17.19 8.47
C SER A 74 -8.94 16.64 7.19
N ILE A 75 -8.98 15.31 7.00
CA ILE A 75 -8.53 14.65 5.76
C ILE A 75 -9.60 14.61 4.67
N GLY A 76 -10.79 15.17 4.89
CA GLY A 76 -11.87 15.22 3.92
C GLY A 76 -12.40 13.83 3.55
N MET A 77 -12.59 12.96 4.55
CA MET A 77 -13.16 11.63 4.37
C MET A 77 -14.69 11.71 4.11
N PRO A 78 -15.25 10.96 3.15
CA PRO A 78 -16.68 10.97 2.87
C PRO A 78 -17.56 10.44 4.01
N GLY A 79 -18.79 10.95 4.16
CA GLY A 79 -19.62 10.80 5.36
C GLY A 79 -19.79 9.38 5.91
N ALA A 80 -20.26 8.41 5.13
CA ALA A 80 -20.43 7.03 5.61
C ALA A 80 -19.10 6.37 6.02
N MET A 81 -18.03 6.72 5.31
CA MET A 81 -16.67 6.25 5.61
C MET A 81 -16.14 6.88 6.90
N ALA A 82 -16.36 8.19 7.07
CA ALA A 82 -15.98 8.95 8.25
C ALA A 82 -16.65 8.39 9.51
N GLN A 83 -17.96 8.10 9.45
CA GLN A 83 -18.67 7.48 10.56
C GLN A 83 -18.04 6.14 10.98
N SER A 84 -17.72 5.28 10.00
CA SER A 84 -17.06 4.01 10.32
C SER A 84 -15.64 4.23 10.84
N PHE A 85 -14.88 5.18 10.28
CA PHE A 85 -13.54 5.50 10.75
C PHE A 85 -13.56 5.99 12.20
N ASP A 86 -14.41 6.96 12.52
CA ASP A 86 -14.50 7.60 13.84
C ASP A 86 -14.93 6.61 14.93
N ALA A 87 -15.76 5.61 14.58
CA ALA A 87 -16.16 4.55 15.49
C ALA A 87 -14.99 3.65 15.94
N TYR A 88 -13.98 3.44 15.08
CA TYR A 88 -12.89 2.49 15.34
C TYR A 88 -11.52 3.14 15.54
N ALA A 89 -11.31 4.38 15.10
CA ALA A 89 -10.02 5.06 15.20
C ALA A 89 -9.50 5.21 16.65
N PRO A 90 -10.34 5.47 17.67
CA PRO A 90 -9.90 5.49 19.07
C PRO A 90 -9.36 4.14 19.57
N GLU A 91 -9.82 3.04 18.97
CA GLU A 91 -9.42 1.67 19.31
C GLU A 91 -8.23 1.17 18.48
N ALA A 92 -7.74 1.95 17.51
CA ALA A 92 -6.62 1.56 16.68
C ALA A 92 -5.29 1.66 17.45
N ARG A 93 -4.35 0.74 17.18
CA ARG A 93 -2.95 0.82 17.63
C ARG A 93 -2.23 1.94 16.90
N GLN A 94 -2.45 1.99 15.60
CA GLN A 94 -1.76 2.84 14.65
C GLN A 94 -2.74 3.30 13.58
N ILE A 95 -2.57 4.55 13.14
CA ILE A 95 -3.26 5.09 11.98
C ILE A 95 -2.22 5.31 10.90
N LEU A 96 -2.52 4.88 9.67
CA LEU A 96 -1.70 5.16 8.50
C LEU A 96 -2.47 6.01 7.52
N LEU A 97 -1.85 7.06 6.99
CA LEU A 97 -2.40 7.92 5.95
C LEU A 97 -1.60 7.70 4.67
N ALA A 98 -2.26 7.68 3.51
CA ALA A 98 -1.60 7.57 2.22
C ALA A 98 -2.22 8.47 1.14
N ALA A 99 -1.40 8.94 0.22
CA ALA A 99 -1.82 9.56 -1.03
C ALA A 99 -1.30 8.71 -2.18
N ASP A 100 -2.15 8.46 -3.17
CA ASP A 100 -1.87 7.61 -4.33
C ASP A 100 -2.33 8.33 -5.62
N MET A 101 -1.47 8.41 -6.63
CA MET A 101 -1.87 8.84 -7.97
C MET A 101 -2.38 7.65 -8.77
N GLY A 102 -3.70 7.54 -8.89
CA GLY A 102 -4.38 6.56 -9.72
C GLY A 102 -4.62 7.06 -11.16
N PRO A 103 -5.09 6.16 -12.04
CA PRO A 103 -5.44 6.49 -13.44
C PRO A 103 -6.60 7.47 -13.54
N HIS A 104 -7.44 7.55 -12.51
CA HIS A 104 -8.61 8.43 -12.44
C HIS A 104 -8.36 9.67 -11.55
N GLY A 105 -7.11 9.92 -11.17
CA GLY A 105 -6.72 11.03 -10.30
C GLY A 105 -6.23 10.58 -8.93
N VAL A 106 -6.25 11.50 -7.98
CA VAL A 106 -5.65 11.31 -6.65
C VAL A 106 -6.61 10.60 -5.72
N GLU A 107 -6.14 9.53 -5.10
CA GLU A 107 -6.80 8.85 -4.01
C GLU A 107 -6.12 9.21 -2.69
N ARG A 108 -6.94 9.43 -1.65
CA ARG A 108 -6.49 9.41 -0.26
C ARG A 108 -6.87 8.09 0.37
N ARG A 109 -6.06 7.65 1.32
CA ARG A 109 -6.33 6.45 2.10
C ARG A 109 -6.03 6.68 3.57
N ALA A 110 -6.82 6.05 4.42
CA ALA A 110 -6.57 5.94 5.84
C ALA A 110 -6.66 4.47 6.24
N TYR A 111 -5.80 4.02 7.15
CA TYR A 111 -5.78 2.66 7.64
C TYR A 111 -5.80 2.68 9.16
N LEU A 112 -6.65 1.85 9.75
CA LEU A 112 -6.67 1.58 11.18
C LEU A 112 -6.07 0.20 11.40
N GLU A 113 -4.95 0.13 12.09
CA GLU A 113 -4.33 -1.13 12.48
C GLU A 113 -4.71 -1.47 13.93
N PHE A 114 -5.06 -2.72 14.17
CA PHE A 114 -5.52 -3.22 15.47
C PHE A 114 -4.54 -4.25 16.04
N SER A 115 -4.34 -4.21 17.35
CA SER A 115 -3.65 -5.23 18.13
C SER A 115 -4.62 -6.30 18.64
N ALA A 116 -4.09 -7.41 19.15
CA ALA A 116 -4.89 -8.50 19.70
C ALA A 116 -5.75 -8.10 20.92
N HIS A 117 -5.44 -6.99 21.58
CA HIS A 117 -6.12 -6.52 22.79
C HIS A 117 -7.18 -5.43 22.52
N GLN A 118 -7.28 -4.97 21.27
CA GLN A 118 -8.23 -3.93 20.87
C GLN A 118 -9.54 -4.55 20.35
N ARG A 119 -10.57 -3.72 20.15
CA ARG A 119 -11.87 -4.13 19.59
C ARG A 119 -11.91 -3.84 18.09
N PRO A 120 -11.44 -4.76 17.23
CA PRO A 120 -11.58 -4.58 15.79
C PRO A 120 -13.06 -4.65 15.37
N PRO A 121 -13.38 -4.21 14.14
CA PRO A 121 -14.74 -4.30 13.60
C PRO A 121 -15.31 -5.72 13.54
N ALA A 122 -14.44 -6.72 13.40
CA ALA A 122 -14.78 -8.14 13.43
C ALA A 122 -13.57 -8.97 13.85
N GLN A 123 -13.80 -10.21 14.29
CA GLN A 123 -12.75 -11.14 14.69
C GLN A 123 -11.77 -11.41 13.53
N GLY A 124 -10.46 -11.40 13.84
CA GLY A 124 -9.40 -11.71 12.88
C GLY A 124 -8.93 -10.53 12.01
N ILE A 125 -9.66 -9.40 12.01
CA ILE A 125 -9.23 -8.17 11.34
C ILE A 125 -8.05 -7.58 12.10
N VAL A 126 -6.93 -7.39 11.40
CA VAL A 126 -5.73 -6.70 11.92
C VAL A 126 -5.59 -5.30 11.34
N MET A 127 -6.23 -5.02 10.22
CA MET A 127 -6.26 -3.67 9.65
C MET A 127 -7.56 -3.44 8.86
N ARG A 128 -8.09 -2.23 8.91
CA ARG A 128 -9.14 -1.74 8.03
C ARG A 128 -8.64 -0.55 7.23
N GLY A 129 -8.75 -0.60 5.91
CA GLY A 129 -8.39 0.46 4.99
C GLY A 129 -9.61 1.18 4.42
N TYR A 130 -9.53 2.50 4.35
CA TYR A 130 -10.52 3.41 3.82
C TYR A 130 -9.89 4.15 2.63
N LYS A 131 -10.50 4.11 1.46
CA LYS A 131 -9.92 4.69 0.23
C LYS A 131 -10.96 5.56 -0.46
N TRP A 132 -10.62 6.79 -0.79
CA TRP A 132 -11.52 7.67 -1.53
C TRP A 132 -10.80 8.57 -2.52
N ARG A 133 -11.51 8.98 -3.58
CA ARG A 133 -10.98 9.91 -4.57
C ARG A 133 -11.16 11.35 -4.13
N VAL A 134 -10.16 12.19 -4.38
CA VAL A 134 -10.18 13.62 -4.05
C VAL A 134 -10.92 14.41 -5.13
N GLY A 135 -11.91 15.22 -4.74
CA GLY A 135 -12.57 16.19 -5.60
C GLY A 135 -13.68 15.63 -6.49
N THR A 136 -14.17 14.42 -6.20
CA THR A 136 -15.39 13.90 -6.82
C THR A 136 -16.57 14.14 -5.88
N ASP A 137 -17.48 15.05 -6.26
CA ASP A 137 -18.86 14.92 -5.83
C ASP A 137 -19.36 13.60 -6.44
N ALA A 138 -19.78 12.63 -5.63
CA ALA A 138 -20.28 11.36 -6.15
C ALA A 138 -21.52 11.62 -7.03
N ARG A 139 -21.33 11.67 -8.36
CA ARG A 139 -22.38 12.06 -9.33
C ARG A 139 -23.00 10.86 -10.07
N SER A 140 -22.45 9.66 -9.96
CA SER A 140 -23.07 8.44 -10.50
C SER A 140 -22.83 7.22 -9.61
N ALA A 141 -23.76 6.26 -9.67
CA ALA A 141 -23.70 5.01 -8.92
C ALA A 141 -22.55 4.07 -9.35
N ASP A 142 -22.00 4.27 -10.55
CA ASP A 142 -20.86 3.50 -11.08
C ASP A 142 -19.50 4.10 -10.70
N ASP A 143 -19.48 5.31 -10.11
CA ASP A 143 -18.26 5.89 -9.58
C ASP A 143 -18.01 5.35 -8.16
N VAL A 144 -17.27 4.23 -8.08
CA VAL A 144 -16.77 3.66 -6.81
C VAL A 144 -15.68 4.57 -6.22
N SER A 145 -16.10 5.79 -5.89
CA SER A 145 -15.29 6.87 -5.32
C SER A 145 -14.86 6.58 -3.90
N THR A 146 -15.45 5.56 -3.26
CA THR A 146 -15.16 5.11 -1.89
C THR A 146 -15.06 3.60 -1.79
N ARG A 147 -14.04 3.09 -1.09
CA ARG A 147 -13.84 1.64 -0.84
C ARG A 147 -13.36 1.39 0.58
N ILE A 148 -13.85 0.31 1.19
CA ILE A 148 -13.41 -0.18 2.50
C ILE A 148 -12.82 -1.58 2.31
N SER A 149 -11.61 -1.80 2.79
CA SER A 149 -10.95 -3.11 2.77
C SER A 149 -10.64 -3.60 4.17
N ASP A 150 -10.85 -4.89 4.40
CA ASP A 150 -10.48 -5.56 5.64
C ASP A 150 -9.30 -6.50 5.39
N TYR A 151 -8.32 -6.46 6.30
CA TYR A 151 -7.11 -7.27 6.27
C TYR A 151 -7.19 -8.26 7.43
N LEU A 152 -7.20 -9.54 7.10
CA LEU A 152 -7.32 -10.63 8.04
C LEU A 152 -5.99 -11.35 8.15
N ARG A 153 -5.45 -11.43 9.38
CA ARG A 153 -4.21 -12.19 9.61
C ARG A 153 -4.51 -13.68 9.62
N ILE A 154 -3.87 -14.41 8.72
CA ILE A 154 -3.91 -15.88 8.72
C ILE A 154 -2.62 -16.38 9.37
N LYS A 155 -2.76 -17.19 10.41
CA LYS A 155 -1.62 -17.88 11.00
C LYS A 155 -1.23 -19.02 10.07
N ILE A 156 -0.04 -18.95 9.50
CA ILE A 156 0.46 -19.92 8.53
C ILE A 156 1.95 -20.15 8.78
N GLN A 157 2.45 -21.37 8.57
CA GLN A 157 3.89 -21.66 8.62
C GLN A 157 4.54 -21.34 7.27
N PRO A 158 5.86 -21.12 7.18
CA PRO A 158 6.51 -20.80 5.90
C PRO A 158 6.27 -21.84 4.81
N SER A 159 6.36 -23.13 5.16
CA SER A 159 6.13 -24.24 4.22
C SER A 159 4.71 -24.25 3.68
N ASP A 160 3.73 -23.98 4.54
CA ASP A 160 2.32 -23.94 4.19
C ASP A 160 2.00 -22.70 3.34
N LEU A 161 2.66 -21.57 3.61
CA LEU A 161 2.55 -20.36 2.80
C LEU A 161 3.08 -20.59 1.40
N LEU A 162 4.26 -21.18 1.25
CA LEU A 162 4.82 -21.53 -0.05
C LEU A 162 3.89 -22.50 -0.80
N SER A 163 3.42 -23.55 -0.12
CA SER A 163 2.45 -24.50 -0.71
C SER A 163 1.17 -23.80 -1.16
N PHE A 164 0.63 -22.89 -0.36
CA PHE A 164 -0.53 -22.08 -0.73
C PHE A 164 -0.27 -21.20 -1.95
N LEU A 165 0.86 -20.49 -2.00
CA LEU A 165 1.23 -19.62 -3.13
C LEU A 165 1.53 -20.40 -4.42
N GLN A 166 1.83 -21.70 -4.31
CA GLN A 166 2.00 -22.59 -5.47
C GLN A 166 0.68 -23.21 -5.94
N THR A 167 -0.21 -23.58 -5.02
CA THR A 167 -1.47 -24.29 -5.34
C THR A 167 -2.62 -23.34 -5.65
N LEU A 168 -2.56 -22.11 -5.15
CA LEU A 168 -3.46 -21.00 -5.46
C LEU A 168 -4.96 -21.36 -5.41
N PRO A 169 -5.42 -22.04 -4.34
CA PRO A 169 -6.80 -22.51 -4.28
C PRO A 169 -7.77 -21.32 -4.29
N GLY A 170 -8.71 -21.32 -5.25
CA GLY A 170 -9.71 -20.27 -5.40
C GLY A 170 -9.18 -18.95 -5.97
N VAL A 171 -7.91 -18.88 -6.37
CA VAL A 171 -7.35 -17.70 -7.05
C VAL A 171 -7.56 -17.84 -8.56
N PRO A 172 -8.14 -16.82 -9.24
CA PRO A 172 -8.30 -16.83 -10.69
C PRO A 172 -6.97 -17.01 -11.44
N GLU A 173 -6.96 -17.79 -12.52
CA GLU A 173 -5.76 -18.07 -13.33
C GLU A 173 -5.05 -16.80 -13.81
N VAL A 174 -5.81 -15.75 -14.15
CA VAL A 174 -5.27 -14.45 -14.58
C VAL A 174 -4.34 -13.82 -13.53
N ALA A 175 -4.50 -14.15 -12.25
CA ALA A 175 -3.67 -13.65 -11.16
C ALA A 175 -2.46 -14.52 -10.83
N HIS A 176 -2.38 -15.75 -11.35
CA HIS A 176 -1.28 -16.68 -11.03
C HIS A 176 0.11 -16.07 -11.27
N PRO A 177 0.37 -15.32 -12.36
CA PRO A 177 1.67 -14.66 -12.54
C PRO A 177 2.02 -13.66 -11.42
N ALA A 178 1.03 -12.97 -10.86
CA ALA A 178 1.26 -12.03 -9.77
C ALA A 178 1.58 -12.74 -8.45
N TYR A 179 0.90 -13.86 -8.16
CA TYR A 179 1.18 -14.67 -6.98
C TYR A 179 2.52 -15.41 -7.08
N ALA A 180 2.97 -15.77 -8.28
CA ALA A 180 4.30 -16.32 -8.50
C ALA A 180 5.42 -15.36 -8.07
N VAL A 181 5.21 -14.04 -8.19
CA VAL A 181 6.15 -13.04 -7.63
C VAL A 181 6.20 -13.10 -6.10
N ALA A 182 5.04 -13.27 -5.45
CA ALA A 182 4.98 -13.41 -4.00
C ALA A 182 5.65 -14.71 -3.52
N ASP A 183 5.43 -15.84 -4.21
CA ASP A 183 6.14 -17.11 -3.93
C ASP A 183 7.65 -16.91 -4.04
N PHE A 184 8.12 -16.34 -5.16
CA PHE A 184 9.53 -16.07 -5.39
C PHE A 184 10.11 -15.18 -4.27
N ALA A 185 9.44 -14.09 -3.91
CA ALA A 185 9.90 -13.19 -2.85
C ALA A 185 10.06 -13.91 -1.50
N VAL A 186 9.13 -14.79 -1.13
CA VAL A 186 9.23 -15.57 0.11
C VAL A 186 10.40 -16.57 0.05
N ARG A 187 10.62 -17.22 -1.09
CA ARG A 187 11.77 -18.13 -1.28
C ARG A 187 13.08 -17.40 -1.17
N GLU A 188 13.22 -16.26 -1.85
CA GLU A 188 14.43 -15.44 -1.79
C GLU A 188 14.70 -14.93 -0.37
N ALA A 189 13.66 -14.46 0.33
CA ALA A 189 13.78 -14.06 1.74
C ALA A 189 14.31 -15.19 2.63
N LEU A 190 13.75 -16.40 2.50
CA LEU A 190 14.19 -17.57 3.26
C LEU A 190 15.59 -18.07 2.84
N ALA A 191 15.95 -17.91 1.56
CA ALA A 191 17.27 -18.28 1.06
C ALA A 191 18.36 -17.33 1.57
N GLN A 192 18.09 -16.02 1.58
CA GLN A 192 19.00 -15.01 2.12
C GLN A 192 19.11 -15.08 3.65
N ARG A 193 17.98 -15.37 4.32
CA ARG A 193 17.90 -15.40 5.78
C ARG A 193 17.06 -16.59 6.27
N PRO A 194 17.67 -17.79 6.42
CA PRO A 194 16.95 -18.99 6.83
C PRO A 194 16.33 -18.93 8.23
N ASP A 195 16.83 -18.06 9.11
CA ASP A 195 16.30 -17.80 10.46
C ASP A 195 15.18 -16.75 10.49
N TRP A 196 14.84 -16.15 9.34
CA TRP A 196 13.81 -15.12 9.28
C TRP A 196 12.43 -15.70 9.63
N ASN A 197 11.86 -15.20 10.72
CA ASN A 197 10.57 -15.60 11.25
C ASN A 197 9.57 -14.42 11.35
N GLY A 198 9.91 -13.29 10.72
CA GLY A 198 9.11 -12.05 10.76
C GLY A 198 8.00 -11.96 9.71
N PHE A 199 7.72 -13.05 8.99
CA PHE A 199 6.69 -13.08 7.96
C PHE A 199 5.29 -13.04 8.57
N GLU A 200 4.36 -12.41 7.85
CA GLU A 200 2.94 -12.45 8.13
C GLU A 200 2.19 -12.59 6.82
N TYR A 201 1.08 -13.33 6.83
CA TYR A 201 0.19 -13.42 5.69
C TYR A 201 -1.16 -12.80 6.03
N TRP A 202 -1.56 -11.80 5.25
CA TRP A 202 -2.86 -11.17 5.37
C TRP A 202 -3.71 -11.44 4.13
N ALA A 203 -4.89 -12.01 4.34
CA ALA A 203 -5.92 -12.03 3.31
C ALA A 203 -6.65 -10.68 3.31
N VAL A 204 -6.93 -10.15 2.12
CA VAL A 204 -7.56 -8.83 1.96
C VAL A 204 -8.83 -8.98 1.17
N THR A 205 -9.92 -8.48 1.74
CA THR A 205 -11.22 -8.36 1.09
C THR A 205 -11.61 -6.90 0.95
N GLU A 206 -12.43 -6.57 -0.05
CA GLU A 206 -12.99 -5.24 -0.23
C GLU A 206 -14.52 -5.33 -0.21
N GLN A 207 -15.17 -4.49 0.58
CA GLN A 207 -16.62 -4.52 0.71
C GLN A 207 -17.29 -4.24 -0.64
N ALA A 208 -18.35 -5.01 -0.94
CA ALA A 208 -19.10 -4.91 -2.20
C ALA A 208 -18.27 -5.15 -3.48
N SER A 209 -17.19 -5.93 -3.38
CA SER A 209 -16.36 -6.31 -4.53
C SER A 209 -15.86 -7.75 -4.40
N ASP A 210 -15.75 -8.45 -5.54
CA ASP A 210 -15.07 -9.75 -5.63
C ASP A 210 -13.54 -9.63 -5.57
N ARG A 211 -13.03 -8.42 -5.34
CA ARG A 211 -11.61 -8.15 -5.14
C ARG A 211 -11.05 -9.02 -4.00
N GLY A 212 -10.14 -9.91 -4.37
CA GLY A 212 -9.33 -10.70 -3.46
C GLY A 212 -7.85 -10.45 -3.69
N SER A 213 -7.11 -10.21 -2.61
CA SER A 213 -5.65 -10.14 -2.65
C SER A 213 -5.04 -10.67 -1.36
N CYS A 214 -3.77 -11.03 -1.39
CA CYS A 214 -2.97 -11.28 -0.21
C CYS A 214 -1.92 -10.19 0.00
N CYS A 215 -1.39 -10.10 1.20
CA CYS A 215 -0.19 -9.35 1.54
C CYS A 215 0.74 -10.25 2.34
N VAL A 216 2.03 -10.27 1.98
CA VAL A 216 3.06 -10.97 2.72
C VAL A 216 4.05 -9.96 3.28
N ARG A 217 4.27 -10.01 4.59
CA ARG A 217 5.27 -9.19 5.28
C ARG A 217 6.66 -9.73 4.97
N LEU A 218 7.56 -8.85 4.57
CA LEU A 218 8.95 -9.13 4.20
C LEU A 218 9.96 -8.27 4.99
N HIS A 219 9.50 -7.42 5.91
CA HIS A 219 10.40 -6.68 6.80
C HIS A 219 11.40 -7.59 7.50
N ASP A 220 12.62 -7.06 7.68
CA ASP A 220 13.75 -7.74 8.31
C ASP A 220 14.23 -9.03 7.60
N SER A 221 13.71 -9.34 6.40
CA SER A 221 14.20 -10.48 5.60
C SER A 221 15.58 -10.23 4.98
N GLY A 222 15.99 -8.96 4.85
CA GLY A 222 17.18 -8.57 4.08
C GLY A 222 16.91 -8.38 2.58
N LEU A 223 15.70 -8.70 2.12
CA LEU A 223 15.31 -8.62 0.72
C LEU A 223 15.16 -7.15 0.28
N HIS A 224 15.72 -6.84 -0.88
CA HIS A 224 15.58 -5.54 -1.54
C HIS A 224 14.78 -5.66 -2.83
N MET A 225 14.26 -4.54 -3.30
CA MET A 225 13.45 -4.48 -4.53
C MET A 225 14.19 -5.03 -5.77
N GLY A 226 15.52 -4.88 -5.82
CA GLY A 226 16.36 -5.33 -6.92
C GLY A 226 16.47 -6.85 -7.01
N ASP A 227 16.36 -7.54 -5.87
CA ASP A 227 16.44 -9.01 -5.80
C ASP A 227 15.27 -9.67 -6.54
N LEU A 228 14.15 -8.95 -6.68
CA LEU A 228 12.95 -9.42 -7.38
C LEU A 228 13.00 -9.20 -8.90
N TRP A 229 14.05 -8.56 -9.44
CA TRP A 229 14.11 -8.24 -10.87
C TRP A 229 13.92 -9.45 -11.80
N PRO A 230 14.52 -10.65 -11.56
CA PRO A 230 14.35 -11.78 -12.46
C PRO A 230 12.88 -12.20 -12.64
N VAL A 231 12.11 -12.29 -11.55
CA VAL A 231 10.70 -12.67 -11.61
C VAL A 231 9.83 -11.52 -12.14
N VAL A 232 10.18 -10.28 -11.83
CA VAL A 232 9.47 -9.11 -12.35
C VAL A 232 9.66 -8.99 -13.86
N ALA A 233 10.87 -9.17 -14.39
CA ALA A 233 11.13 -9.12 -15.83
C ALA A 233 10.30 -10.17 -16.60
N SER A 234 10.13 -11.36 -16.03
CA SER A 234 9.23 -12.39 -16.57
C SER A 234 7.76 -11.96 -16.55
N LEU A 235 7.32 -11.35 -15.44
CA LEU A 235 5.97 -10.81 -15.30
C LEU A 235 5.67 -9.71 -16.32
N LEU A 236 6.62 -8.79 -16.56
CA LEU A 236 6.50 -7.74 -17.58
C LEU A 236 6.29 -8.34 -18.97
N GLY A 237 7.04 -9.39 -19.32
CA GLY A 237 6.85 -10.11 -20.58
C GLY A 237 5.48 -10.79 -20.66
N THR A 238 5.03 -11.43 -19.59
CA THR A 238 3.70 -12.05 -19.48
C THR A 238 2.58 -11.03 -19.71
N TRP A 239 2.77 -9.79 -19.23
CA TRP A 239 1.80 -8.71 -19.38
C TRP A 239 2.05 -7.80 -20.59
N SER A 240 2.98 -8.16 -21.48
CA SER A 240 3.33 -7.38 -22.68
C SER A 240 3.69 -5.92 -22.39
N LEU A 241 4.35 -5.66 -21.25
CA LEU A 241 4.82 -4.34 -20.85
C LEU A 241 6.21 -4.05 -21.43
N ASP A 242 6.51 -2.77 -21.71
CA ASP A 242 7.84 -2.36 -22.17
C ASP A 242 8.89 -2.60 -21.09
N ARG A 243 9.73 -3.62 -21.30
CA ARG A 243 10.80 -4.00 -20.38
C ARG A 243 11.79 -2.86 -20.14
N THR A 244 12.16 -2.09 -21.15
CA THR A 244 13.22 -1.07 -21.04
C THR A 244 12.78 0.09 -20.14
N ALA A 245 11.56 0.58 -20.35
CA ALA A 245 10.98 1.63 -19.51
C ALA A 245 10.87 1.20 -18.03
N HIS A 246 10.48 -0.05 -17.79
CA HIS A 246 10.32 -0.59 -16.45
C HIS A 246 11.65 -0.96 -15.79
N GLU A 247 12.67 -1.39 -16.53
CA GLU A 247 14.02 -1.62 -16.01
C GLU A 247 14.61 -0.32 -15.43
N LEU A 248 14.43 0.80 -16.13
CA LEU A 248 14.85 2.11 -15.60
C LEU A 248 14.09 2.47 -14.32
N LEU A 249 12.77 2.20 -14.26
CA LEU A 249 11.98 2.42 -13.05
C LEU A 249 12.52 1.59 -11.87
N PHE A 250 12.78 0.30 -12.10
CA PHE A 250 13.22 -0.65 -11.08
C PHE A 250 14.64 -0.40 -10.61
N SER A 251 15.55 0.01 -11.51
CA SER A 251 16.93 0.37 -11.13
C SER A 251 16.98 1.47 -10.05
N LYS A 252 16.03 2.42 -10.07
CA LYS A 252 15.92 3.49 -9.08
C LYS A 252 15.35 3.02 -7.75
N MET A 253 14.58 1.94 -7.74
CA MET A 253 13.97 1.36 -6.54
C MET A 253 14.83 0.25 -5.92
N GLY A 254 15.74 -0.34 -6.71
CA GLY A 254 16.34 -1.65 -6.45
C GLY A 254 17.05 -1.82 -5.12
N HIS A 255 17.63 -0.75 -4.58
CA HIS A 255 18.39 -0.77 -3.32
C HIS A 255 17.52 -0.53 -2.08
N ARG A 256 16.19 -0.42 -2.24
CA ARG A 256 15.29 -0.21 -1.10
C ARG A 256 14.88 -1.53 -0.46
N PRO A 257 14.94 -1.63 0.88
CA PRO A 257 14.39 -2.77 1.60
C PRO A 257 12.91 -2.95 1.29
N LEU A 258 12.51 -4.21 1.10
CA LEU A 258 11.13 -4.58 0.82
C LEU A 258 10.40 -4.92 2.13
N GLY A 259 9.37 -4.15 2.46
CA GLY A 259 8.55 -4.33 3.66
C GLY A 259 7.38 -5.27 3.46
N TRP A 260 6.67 -5.13 2.33
CA TRP A 260 5.55 -6.00 1.96
C TRP A 260 5.50 -6.27 0.46
N ILE A 261 4.89 -7.39 0.11
CA ILE A 261 4.38 -7.65 -1.23
C ILE A 261 2.89 -7.96 -1.17
N ALA A 262 2.11 -7.41 -2.09
CA ALA A 262 0.70 -7.76 -2.26
C ALA A 262 0.47 -8.30 -3.66
N ALA A 263 -0.31 -9.38 -3.80
CA ALA A 263 -0.70 -9.96 -5.08
C ALA A 263 -2.20 -10.24 -5.08
N GLY A 264 -2.87 -10.07 -6.21
CA GLY A 264 -4.31 -10.32 -6.30
C GLY A 264 -4.94 -9.83 -7.60
N VAL A 265 -6.27 -9.79 -7.60
CA VAL A 265 -7.09 -9.15 -8.64
C VAL A 265 -7.71 -7.89 -8.07
N ASP A 266 -7.88 -6.84 -8.87
CA ASP A 266 -8.63 -5.67 -8.47
C ASP A 266 -10.13 -5.81 -8.74
N ALA A 267 -10.89 -4.76 -8.41
CA ALA A 267 -12.34 -4.74 -8.58
C ALA A 267 -12.81 -4.89 -10.06
N ARG A 268 -11.90 -4.75 -11.03
CA ARG A 268 -12.16 -4.94 -12.46
C ARG A 268 -11.66 -6.30 -12.96
N GLY A 269 -11.20 -7.17 -12.07
CA GLY A 269 -10.58 -8.46 -12.40
C GLY A 269 -9.15 -8.35 -12.93
N GLU A 270 -8.54 -7.15 -12.89
CA GLU A 270 -7.18 -6.97 -13.39
C GLU A 270 -6.17 -7.49 -12.36
N PRO A 271 -5.26 -8.42 -12.72
CA PRO A 271 -4.26 -8.93 -11.80
C PRO A 271 -3.23 -7.85 -11.48
N PHE A 272 -2.66 -7.90 -10.28
CA PHE A 272 -1.64 -6.95 -9.88
C PHE A 272 -0.66 -7.54 -8.87
N VAL A 273 0.54 -6.97 -8.85
CA VAL A 273 1.48 -7.06 -7.75
C VAL A 273 1.81 -5.66 -7.23
N THR A 274 1.96 -5.48 -5.93
CA THR A 274 2.39 -4.22 -5.31
C THR A 274 3.53 -4.47 -4.35
N PHE A 275 4.62 -3.75 -4.54
CA PHE A 275 5.80 -3.78 -3.69
C PHE A 275 5.78 -2.56 -2.77
N TYR A 276 5.95 -2.78 -1.47
CA TYR A 276 5.94 -1.74 -0.45
C TYR A 276 7.35 -1.68 0.12
N CYS A 277 8.03 -0.56 -0.09
CA CYS A 277 9.41 -0.36 0.28
C CYS A 277 9.54 0.68 1.38
N ASP A 278 10.62 0.58 2.15
CA ASP A 278 10.97 1.56 3.16
C ASP A 278 11.08 2.97 2.54
N ALA A 279 10.59 3.95 3.30
CA ALA A 279 10.65 5.35 2.94
C ALA A 279 11.00 6.23 4.14
N GLY A 280 11.09 7.54 3.89
CA GLY A 280 11.22 8.53 4.95
C GLY A 280 10.73 9.92 4.55
N ARG A 281 10.97 10.88 5.45
CA ARG A 281 10.59 12.29 5.23
C ARG A 281 11.18 12.89 3.95
N ASP A 282 12.37 12.45 3.56
CA ASP A 282 13.02 12.93 2.34
C ASP A 282 12.27 12.47 1.08
N ASP A 283 11.62 11.31 1.11
CA ASP A 283 10.75 10.85 0.01
C ASP A 283 9.50 11.72 -0.10
N ALA A 284 8.93 12.15 1.03
CA ALA A 284 7.82 13.09 1.05
C ALA A 284 8.20 14.45 0.42
N ARG A 285 9.39 14.95 0.76
CA ARG A 285 9.92 16.20 0.16
C ARG A 285 10.13 16.05 -1.34
N GLN A 286 10.69 14.94 -1.78
CA GLN A 286 10.86 14.65 -3.21
C GLN A 286 9.53 14.56 -3.95
N ALA A 287 8.52 13.90 -3.35
CA ALA A 287 7.18 13.80 -3.93
C ALA A 287 6.52 15.19 -4.09
N LEU A 288 6.64 16.04 -3.07
CA LEU A 288 6.13 17.42 -3.12
C LEU A 288 6.87 18.27 -4.16
N ALA A 289 8.20 18.13 -4.25
CA ALA A 289 9.00 18.82 -5.26
C ALA A 289 8.63 18.38 -6.68
N ALA A 290 8.46 17.07 -6.91
CA ALA A 290 8.01 16.53 -8.19
C ALA A 290 6.61 17.05 -8.58
N GLY A 291 5.75 17.30 -7.60
CA GLY A 291 4.42 17.89 -7.79
C GLY A 291 4.38 19.40 -8.00
N GLY A 292 5.53 20.09 -8.00
CA GLY A 292 5.63 21.54 -8.18
C GLY A 292 5.25 22.38 -6.95
N PHE A 293 5.36 21.83 -5.74
CA PHE A 293 5.04 22.55 -4.49
C PHE A 293 6.24 23.23 -3.81
N TYR A 294 7.40 23.22 -4.46
CA TYR A 294 8.52 24.10 -4.11
C TYR A 294 8.68 25.12 -5.24
N GLU A 295 7.90 26.20 -5.18
CA GLU A 295 8.41 27.49 -5.63
C GLU A 295 9.04 28.16 -4.40
N SER A 296 10.25 28.67 -4.61
CA SER A 296 11.20 29.27 -3.65
C SER A 296 10.62 30.04 -2.48
#